data_AF-A0A9X3QM66-F1
#
_entry.id   AF-A0A9X3QM66-F1
#
_cell.length_a   1.000
_cell.length_b   1.000
_cell.length_c   1.000
_cell.angle_alpha   90.00
_cell.angle_beta   90.00
_cell.angle_gamma   90.00
#
_symmetry.space_group_name_H-M   'P 1'
#
loop_
_entity.id
_entity.type
_entity.pdbx_description
1 polymer ?
#
loop_
_entity_poly.entity_id
_entity_poly.type
_entity_poly.pdbx_seq_one_letter_code
_entity_poly.pdbx_strand_id
1 'polypeptide(L)' 'MKICIGGDLNGQVVEKDVYSFKAAEIDPEKKSEYFIQSYILGDKRLRFWICFDIDFHEASQIVEKIIRGQN' A
#
# COMPACT_ATOMS: atom_id res chain seq x y z
N MET A 1 2.99 -7.29 -7.92
CA MET A 1 3.71 -6.62 -6.84
C MET A 1 2.82 -5.54 -6.26
N LYS A 2 2.32 -5.72 -5.03
CA LYS A 2 1.56 -4.69 -4.30
C LYS A 2 2.40 -4.23 -3.11
N ILE A 3 2.87 -2.99 -3.17
CA ILE A 3 3.67 -2.38 -2.10
C ILE A 3 2.72 -1.81 -1.05
N CYS A 4 3.04 -2.02 0.22
CA CYS A 4 2.39 -1.40 1.37
C CYS A 4 2.88 0.03 1.58
N ILE A 5 1.94 0.96 1.80
CA ILE A 5 2.18 2.38 2.02
C ILE A 5 1.62 2.75 3.40
N GLY A 6 2.49 3.29 4.25
CA GLY A 6 2.20 3.58 5.65
C GLY A 6 2.15 2.33 6.54
N GLY A 7 2.00 2.56 7.83
CA GLY A 7 1.85 1.50 8.85
C GLY A 7 3.05 0.57 8.99
N ASP A 8 2.83 -0.55 9.69
CA ASP A 8 3.85 -1.53 10.09
C ASP A 8 4.59 -2.22 8.93
N LEU A 9 3.96 -2.29 7.74
CA LEU A 9 4.49 -2.94 6.55
C LEU A 9 4.96 -1.95 5.49
N ASN A 10 5.13 -0.66 5.81
CA ASN A 10 5.53 0.36 4.83
C ASN A 10 6.76 -0.07 3.99
N GLY A 11 6.64 0.03 2.67
CA GLY A 11 7.66 -0.37 1.69
C GLY A 11 7.74 -1.88 1.39
N GLN A 12 7.05 -2.73 2.16
CA GLN A 12 7.06 -4.18 1.94
C GLN A 12 6.10 -4.58 0.82
N VAL A 13 6.42 -5.66 0.13
CA VAL A 13 5.56 -6.27 -0.88
C VAL A 13 4.73 -7.37 -0.24
N VAL A 14 3.41 -7.31 -0.42
CA VAL A 14 2.49 -8.35 0.03
C VAL A 14 1.61 -8.80 -1.13
N GLU A 15 1.60 -10.09 -1.43
CA GLU A 15 0.71 -10.66 -2.45
C GLU A 15 -0.45 -11.41 -1.80
N LYS A 16 -1.62 -10.77 -1.79
CA LYS A 16 -2.91 -11.36 -1.41
C LYS A 16 -3.97 -11.03 -2.46
N ASP A 17 -4.98 -11.88 -2.58
CA ASP A 17 -6.15 -11.67 -3.45
C ASP A 17 -7.40 -11.41 -2.60
N VAL A 18 -7.38 -10.28 -1.90
CA VAL A 18 -8.42 -9.83 -0.96
C VAL A 18 -8.60 -8.31 -1.11
N TYR A 19 -9.68 -7.77 -0.57
CA TYR A 19 -9.90 -6.32 -0.55
C TYR A 19 -9.06 -5.62 0.52
N SER A 20 -8.92 -6.23 1.69
CA SER A 20 -8.15 -5.72 2.83
C SER A 20 -7.51 -6.87 3.61
N PHE A 21 -6.50 -6.56 4.41
CA PHE A 21 -5.87 -7.52 5.32
C PHE A 21 -5.27 -6.83 6.55
N LYS A 22 -5.11 -7.57 7.63
CA LYS A 22 -4.42 -7.11 8.83
C LYS A 22 -2.96 -7.52 8.81
N ALA A 23 -2.05 -6.63 9.19
CA ALA A 23 -0.63 -6.96 9.31
C ALA A 23 -0.37 -8.11 10.30
N ALA A 24 -1.24 -8.26 11.30
CA ALA A 24 -1.28 -9.37 12.25
C ALA A 24 -1.35 -10.77 11.59
N GLU A 25 -1.86 -10.87 10.35
CA GLU A 25 -1.89 -12.13 9.59
C GLU A 25 -0.49 -12.57 9.12
N ILE A 26 0.47 -11.66 9.09
CA ILE A 26 1.86 -11.92 8.71
C ILE A 26 2.75 -11.98 9.96
N ASP A 27 2.52 -11.07 10.90
CA ASP A 27 3.25 -10.97 12.15
C ASP A 27 2.30 -10.52 13.27
N PRO A 28 2.02 -11.39 14.27
CA PRO A 28 1.05 -11.11 15.33
C PRO A 28 1.32 -9.85 16.16
N GLU A 29 2.54 -9.31 16.16
CA GLU A 29 2.87 -8.08 16.90
C GLU A 29 2.42 -6.81 16.17
N LYS A 30 2.14 -6.90 14.86
CA LYS A 30 1.70 -5.78 14.03
C LYS A 30 0.20 -5.52 14.16
N LYS A 31 -0.19 -4.26 14.02
CA LYS A 31 -1.55 -3.77 14.27
C LYS A 31 -2.18 -3.04 13.10
N SER A 32 -1.39 -2.54 12.14
CA SER A 32 -1.91 -1.84 10.96
C SER A 32 -2.84 -2.73 10.13
N GLU A 33 -3.88 -2.13 9.57
CA GLU A 33 -4.76 -2.73 8.59
C GLU A 33 -4.56 -2.03 7.24
N TYR A 34 -4.70 -2.78 6.15
CA TYR A 34 -4.47 -2.30 4.79
C TYR A 34 -5.65 -2.60 3.90
N PHE A 35 -5.96 -1.69 2.96
CA PHE A 35 -6.91 -1.92 1.87
C PHE A 35 -6.23 -1.76 0.51
N ILE A 36 -6.76 -2.41 -0.52
CA ILE A 36 -6.20 -2.32 -1.87
C ILE A 36 -6.71 -1.08 -2.60
N GLN A 37 -5.80 -0.27 -3.11
CA GLN A 37 -6.11 0.91 -3.94
C GLN A 37 -5.50 0.73 -5.32
N SER A 38 -6.29 1.02 -6.36
CA SER A 38 -5.79 1.08 -7.74
C SER A 38 -5.46 2.51 -8.13
N TYR A 39 -4.29 2.69 -8.76
CA TYR A 39 -3.85 3.94 -9.38
C TYR A 39 -3.69 3.70 -10.87
N ILE A 40 -4.27 4.58 -11.68
CA ILE A 40 -4.25 4.49 -13.13
C ILE A 40 -3.31 5.57 -13.65
N LEU A 41 -2.22 5.17 -14.32
CA LEU A 41 -1.28 6.08 -14.97
C LEU A 41 -1.19 5.72 -16.45
N GLY A 42 -1.81 6.53 -17.31
CA GLY A 42 -1.96 6.20 -18.72
C GLY A 42 -2.72 4.90 -18.91
N ASP A 43 -2.09 3.93 -19.56
CA ASP A 43 -2.61 2.58 -19.78
C ASP A 43 -2.26 1.58 -18.64
N LYS A 44 -1.44 2.00 -17.67
CA LYS A 44 -0.98 1.13 -16.58
C LYS A 44 -1.93 1.22 -15.39
N ARG A 45 -2.39 0.06 -14.93
CA ARG A 45 -3.06 -0.10 -13.63
C ARG A 45 -2.06 -0.63 -12.61
N LEU A 46 -1.77 0.19 -11.61
CA LEU A 46 -0.92 -0.16 -10.48
C LEU A 46 -1.79 -0.37 -9.24
N ARG A 47 -1.40 -1.30 -8.37
CA ARG A 47 -2.13 -1.61 -7.14
C ARG A 47 -1.18 -1.54 -5.96
N PHE A 48 -1.64 -0.86 -4.90
CA PHE A 48 -0.91 -0.67 -3.66
C PHE A 48 -1.80 -1.07 -2.49
N TRP A 49 -1.17 -1.48 -1.39
CA TRP A 49 -1.82 -1.64 -0.11
C TRP A 49 -1.68 -0.33 0.66
N ILE A 50 -2.78 0.32 1.00
CA ILE A 50 -2.78 1.58 1.73
C ILE A 50 -3.20 1.30 3.17
N CYS A 51 -2.39 1.75 4.12
CA CYS A 51 -2.72 1.65 5.54
C CYS A 51 -4.00 2.45 5.83
N PHE A 52 -4.88 1.96 6.71
CA PHE A 52 -6.06 2.73 7.12
C PHE A 52 -5.72 4.01 7.90
N ASP A 53 -4.54 4.08 8.51
CA ASP A 53 -4.11 5.20 9.34
C ASP A 53 -3.44 6.34 8.56
N ILE A 54 -3.17 6.16 7.26
CA ILE A 54 -2.57 7.21 6.43
C ILE A 54 -3.66 8.00 5.69
N ASP A 55 -3.48 9.32 5.62
CA ASP A 55 -4.33 10.18 4.83
C ASP A 55 -4.17 9.91 3.31
N PHE A 56 -5.25 10.14 2.55
CA PHE A 56 -5.27 9.88 1.11
C PHE A 56 -4.30 10.76 0.31
N HIS A 57 -4.15 12.03 0.67
CA HIS A 57 -3.22 12.95 0.03
C HIS A 57 -1.77 12.50 0.28
N GLU A 58 -1.43 12.14 1.51
CA GLU A 58 -0.11 11.61 1.87
C GLU A 58 0.19 10.30 1.12
N ALA A 59 -0.75 9.35 1.11
CA ALA A 59 -0.62 8.11 0.35
C ALA A 59 -0.38 8.39 -1.14
N SER A 60 -1.13 9.33 -1.72
CA SER A 60 -1.00 9.70 -3.14
C SER A 60 0.35 10.33 -3.47
N GLN A 61 0.92 11.15 -2.58
CA GLN A 61 2.27 11.70 -2.76
C GLN A 61 3.33 10.60 -2.74
N ILE A 62 3.22 9.63 -1.83
CA ILE A 62 4.14 8.49 -1.76
C ILE A 62 4.03 7.63 -3.02
N VAL A 63 2.81 7.32 -3.46
CA VAL A 63 2.57 6.58 -4.71
C VAL A 63 3.18 7.32 -5.89
N GLU A 64 2.99 8.64 -6.01
CA GLU A 64 3.59 9.43 -7.07
C GLU A 64 5.11 9.30 -7.11
N LYS A 65 5.78 9.43 -5.95
CA LYS A 65 7.24 9.28 -5.83
C LYS A 65 7.70 7.90 -6.29
N ILE A 66 7.04 6.84 -5.82
CA ILE A 66 7.35 5.45 -6.21
C ILE A 66 7.20 5.27 -7.72
N ILE A 67 6.08 5.73 -8.31
CA ILE A 67 5.80 5.54 -9.73
C ILE A 67 6.77 6.33 -10.61
N ARG A 68 7.17 7.53 -10.19
CA ARG A 68 8.13 8.37 -10.92
C ARG A 68 9.59 8.00 -10.67
N GLY A 69 9.87 7.03 -9.79
CA GLY A 69 11.24 6.62 -9.43
C GLY A 69 12.03 7.72 -8.71
N GLN A 70 11.33 8.63 -8.01
CA GLN A 70 11.96 9.66 -7.19
C GLN A 70 12.21 9.08 -5.80
N ASN A 71 13.43 8.58 -5.60
CA ASN A 71 13.93 8.15 -4.28
C ASN A 71 14.32 9.36 -3.43
#